data_AF-A0A9P6BSG3-F1
#
_entry.id   AF-A0A9P6BSG3-F1
#
_cell.length_a   1.000
_cell.length_b   1.000
_cell.length_c   1.000
_cell.angle_alpha   90.00
_cell.angle_beta   90.00
_cell.angle_gamma   90.00
#
_symmetry.space_group_name_H-M   'P 1'
#
loop_
_entity.id
_entity.type
_entity.pdbx_description
1 polymer ?
#
loop_
_entity_poly.entity_id
_entity_poly.type
_entity_poly.pdbx_seq_one_letter_code
_entity_poly.pdbx_strand_id
1 'polypeptide(L)'
;MDTFVDWLTDPDNHMRLNNPRSIPGKKQGDLYQEIADQVNNIHDTDWTLETVKSKIQYTKKKYGEATTILEASQGNTDEGILCEKIHAICPDYERFHAAYSSALSKNPPEQSIESLEDEAEDTDDSDDDNGIADNISEDMVEVHRPTVDDVRSNTGELERKRRRRNNRRTPYLSIDTIPRFSTAAMIESTITAAVAESSLRYIKEARQDLRQREKESYQRMAENERRHQEMLDRRMQEFLEEKAKFKAKQEEFEKIRDRLITENAAMKRELEIRLAPIPLQV
;
A
#
# COMPACT_ATOMS: atom_id res chain seq x y z
N MET A 1 17.25 22.92 -9.39
CA MET A 1 16.78 21.79 -8.55
C MET A 1 15.31 21.48 -8.82
N ASP A 2 14.43 22.49 -8.86
CA ASP A 2 13.00 22.29 -9.15
C ASP A 2 12.72 21.43 -10.37
N THR A 3 13.36 21.70 -11.52
CA THR A 3 13.15 20.91 -12.75
C THR A 3 13.47 19.42 -12.61
N PHE A 4 14.45 19.05 -11.78
CA PHE A 4 14.76 17.65 -11.51
C PHE A 4 13.69 17.00 -10.63
N VAL A 5 13.21 17.72 -9.62
CA VAL A 5 12.12 17.27 -8.73
C VAL A 5 10.80 17.19 -9.49
N ASP A 6 10.50 18.18 -10.34
CA ASP A 6 9.34 18.22 -11.23
C ASP A 6 9.32 16.99 -12.13
N TRP A 7 10.46 16.66 -12.75
CA TRP A 7 10.58 15.48 -13.60
C TRP A 7 10.33 14.19 -12.81
N LEU A 8 10.92 14.06 -11.62
CA LEU A 8 10.78 12.86 -10.78
C LEU A 8 9.38 12.68 -10.17
N THR A 9 8.67 13.77 -9.96
CA THR A 9 7.34 13.78 -9.32
C THR A 9 6.20 13.80 -10.34
N ASP A 10 6.50 13.97 -11.62
CA ASP A 10 5.57 13.75 -12.72
C ASP A 10 5.13 12.27 -12.75
N PRO A 11 3.82 11.97 -12.68
CA PRO A 11 3.31 10.61 -12.69
C PRO A 11 3.78 9.75 -13.87
N ASP A 12 3.86 10.34 -15.07
CA ASP A 12 4.22 9.62 -16.29
C ASP A 12 5.71 9.28 -16.29
N ASN A 13 6.56 10.22 -15.86
CA ASN A 13 8.00 9.99 -15.75
C ASN A 13 8.36 9.04 -14.60
N HIS A 14 7.65 9.14 -13.49
CA HIS A 14 7.78 8.20 -12.37
C HIS A 14 7.46 6.76 -12.79
N MET A 15 6.40 6.58 -13.60
CA MET A 15 6.07 5.29 -14.21
C MET A 15 7.18 4.80 -15.14
N ARG A 16 7.71 5.68 -16.00
CA ARG A 16 8.81 5.35 -16.92
C ARG A 16 10.08 4.92 -16.20
N LEU A 17 10.39 5.53 -15.06
CA LEU A 17 11.59 5.25 -14.27
C LEU A 17 11.52 3.89 -13.54
N ASN A 18 10.31 3.46 -13.15
CA ASN A 18 10.07 2.20 -12.44
C ASN A 18 9.81 1.02 -13.40
N ASN A 19 9.56 1.26 -14.69
CA ASN A 19 9.42 0.21 -15.70
C ASN A 19 10.72 0.02 -16.49
N PRO A 20 11.37 -1.17 -16.42
CA PRO A 20 12.66 -1.43 -17.08
C PRO A 20 12.58 -1.40 -18.63
N ARG A 21 11.37 -1.42 -19.20
CA ARG A 21 11.07 -1.25 -20.64
C ARG A 21 9.83 -0.39 -20.84
N SER A 22 9.86 0.86 -20.34
CA SER A 22 8.70 1.76 -20.47
C SER A 22 8.37 2.14 -21.92
N ILE A 23 9.33 1.99 -22.84
CA ILE A 23 9.16 2.21 -24.28
C ILE A 23 9.92 1.08 -25.00
N PRO A 24 9.32 0.42 -26.02
CA PRO A 24 10.04 -0.56 -26.84
C PRO A 24 11.34 0.05 -27.40
N GLY A 25 12.49 -0.55 -27.09
CA GLY A 25 13.79 -0.14 -27.61
C GLY A 25 14.58 0.90 -26.78
N LYS A 26 14.01 1.51 -25.73
CA LYS A 26 14.78 2.39 -24.82
C LYS A 26 15.25 1.64 -23.58
N LYS A 27 16.55 1.73 -23.27
CA LYS A 27 17.15 1.20 -22.04
C LYS A 27 16.95 2.19 -20.90
N GLN A 28 16.99 1.71 -19.66
CA GLN A 28 16.87 2.58 -18.47
C GLN A 28 17.98 3.66 -18.41
N GLY A 29 19.14 3.41 -19.02
CA GLY A 29 20.20 4.41 -19.18
C GLY A 29 19.77 5.62 -20.01
N ASP A 30 18.88 5.45 -20.98
CA ASP A 30 18.40 6.52 -21.85
C ASP A 30 17.50 7.51 -21.09
N LEU A 31 16.83 7.06 -20.03
CA LEU A 31 16.02 7.91 -19.16
C LEU A 31 16.88 8.80 -18.26
N TYR A 32 17.99 8.28 -17.74
CA TYR A 32 18.92 9.10 -16.94
C TYR A 32 19.60 10.16 -17.80
N GLN A 33 19.88 9.84 -19.08
CA GLN A 33 20.37 10.81 -20.04
C GLN A 33 19.32 11.88 -20.36
N GLU A 34 18.05 11.50 -20.53
CA GLU A 34 16.94 12.45 -20.75
C GLU A 34 16.79 13.45 -19.59
N ILE A 35 16.90 12.98 -18.35
CA ILE A 35 16.88 13.85 -17.15
C ILE A 35 18.08 14.80 -17.17
N ALA A 36 19.29 14.29 -17.46
CA ALA A 36 20.50 15.09 -17.52
C ALA A 36 20.36 16.21 -18.57
N ASP A 37 19.95 15.86 -19.79
CA ASP A 37 19.78 16.80 -20.89
C ASP A 37 18.74 17.88 -20.54
N GLN A 38 17.63 17.51 -19.91
CA GLN A 38 16.58 18.45 -19.52
C GLN A 38 17.03 19.42 -18.42
N VAL A 39 17.76 18.93 -17.42
CA VAL A 39 18.30 19.79 -16.35
C VAL A 39 19.40 20.71 -16.90
N ASN A 40 20.30 20.17 -17.71
CA ASN A 40 21.41 20.93 -18.30
C ASN A 40 20.91 22.04 -19.22
N ASN A 41 19.88 21.77 -20.04
CA ASN A 41 19.27 22.76 -20.93
C ASN A 41 18.62 23.94 -20.19
N ILE A 42 18.11 23.72 -18.96
CA ILE A 42 17.38 24.74 -18.21
C ILE A 42 18.28 25.49 -17.22
N HIS A 43 19.23 24.78 -16.59
CA HIS A 43 20.05 25.32 -15.50
C HIS A 43 21.49 25.61 -15.91
N ASP A 44 21.86 25.39 -17.18
CA ASP A 44 23.23 25.52 -17.69
C ASP A 44 24.23 24.73 -16.82
N THR A 45 23.87 23.47 -16.56
CA THR A 45 24.68 22.52 -15.78
C THR A 45 25.29 21.43 -16.65
N ASP A 46 26.20 20.65 -16.07
CA ASP A 46 26.94 19.57 -16.71
C ASP A 46 26.64 18.21 -16.04
N TRP A 47 25.38 17.94 -15.74
CA TRP A 47 24.98 16.69 -15.10
C TRP A 47 25.24 15.52 -16.04
N THR A 48 25.98 14.54 -15.52
CA THR A 48 26.20 13.25 -16.17
C THR A 48 25.14 12.23 -15.75
N LEU A 49 25.06 11.12 -16.48
CA LEU A 49 24.20 9.99 -16.12
C LEU A 49 24.47 9.47 -14.70
N GLU A 50 25.74 9.41 -14.29
CA GLU A 50 26.13 9.04 -12.93
C GLU A 50 25.65 10.06 -11.90
N THR A 51 25.76 11.35 -12.21
CA THR A 51 25.27 12.44 -11.36
C THR A 51 23.77 12.30 -11.13
N VAL A 52 22.99 12.07 -12.19
CA VAL A 52 21.54 11.84 -12.12
C VAL A 52 21.23 10.61 -11.26
N LYS A 53 21.92 9.49 -11.49
CA LYS A 53 21.73 8.26 -10.72
C LYS A 53 22.00 8.48 -9.22
N SER A 54 23.09 9.14 -8.88
CA SER A 54 23.43 9.48 -7.49
C SER A 54 22.42 10.43 -6.87
N LYS A 55 21.91 11.41 -7.62
CA LYS A 55 20.87 12.34 -7.15
C LYS A 55 19.54 11.63 -6.88
N ILE A 56 19.12 10.69 -7.73
CA ILE A 56 17.91 9.87 -7.52
C ILE A 56 18.07 8.97 -6.29
N GLN A 57 19.23 8.34 -6.11
CA GLN A 57 19.48 7.52 -4.92
C GLN A 57 19.46 8.37 -3.64
N TYR A 58 20.05 9.57 -3.69
CA TYR A 58 20.05 10.49 -2.57
C TYR A 58 18.62 10.93 -2.19
N THR A 59 17.79 11.31 -3.16
CA THR A 59 16.40 11.72 -2.89
C THR A 59 15.56 10.57 -2.35
N LYS A 60 15.68 9.36 -2.91
CA LYS A 60 15.00 8.16 -2.37
C LYS A 60 15.39 7.87 -0.92
N LYS A 61 16.69 7.96 -0.60
CA LYS A 61 17.19 7.77 0.77
C LYS A 61 16.62 8.82 1.72
N LYS A 62 16.63 10.10 1.32
CA LYS A 62 16.10 11.20 2.15
C LYS A 62 14.58 11.10 2.35
N TYR A 63 13.85 10.68 1.32
CA TYR A 63 12.42 10.38 1.44
C TYR A 63 12.17 9.23 2.44
N GLY A 64 12.92 8.13 2.36
CA GLY A 64 12.83 7.02 3.32
C GLY A 64 13.16 7.42 4.77
N GLU A 65 14.19 8.25 4.96
CA GLU A 65 14.51 8.84 6.27
C GLU A 65 13.34 9.69 6.82
N ALA A 66 12.66 10.44 5.96
CA ALA A 66 11.50 11.23 6.35
C ALA A 66 10.25 10.39 6.67
N THR A 67 9.97 9.32 5.91
CA THR A 67 8.84 8.41 6.18
C THR A 67 9.00 7.65 7.49
N THR A 68 10.21 7.19 7.80
CA THR A 68 10.48 6.47 9.06
C THR A 68 10.26 7.35 10.29
N ILE A 69 10.57 8.65 10.21
CA ILE A 69 10.27 9.62 11.27
C ILE A 69 8.76 9.83 11.42
N LEU A 70 8.04 9.93 10.30
CA LEU A 70 6.58 10.04 10.31
C LEU A 70 5.94 8.80 10.97
N GLU A 71 6.36 7.59 10.60
CA GLU A 71 5.87 6.33 11.16
C GLU A 71 6.19 6.17 12.65
N ALA A 72 7.41 6.52 13.07
CA ALA A 72 7.83 6.46 14.48
C ALA A 72 7.11 7.47 15.39
N SER A 73 6.50 8.51 14.80
CA SER A 73 5.87 9.60 15.53
C SER A 73 4.36 9.44 15.74
N GLN A 74 3.74 8.39 15.19
CA GLN A 74 2.31 8.08 15.29
C GLN A 74 1.90 7.78 16.75
N GLY A 75 1.77 8.82 17.57
CA GLY A 75 1.18 8.71 18.90
C GLY A 75 1.47 9.84 19.90
N ASN A 76 2.53 10.64 19.76
CA ASN A 76 2.96 11.53 20.87
C ASN A 76 3.76 12.80 20.50
N THR A 77 3.77 13.25 19.24
CA THR A 77 4.61 14.41 18.84
C THR A 77 3.76 15.56 18.30
N ASP A 78 4.07 16.80 18.68
CA ASP A 78 3.46 18.00 18.10
C ASP A 78 3.66 18.02 16.58
N GLU A 79 2.55 18.09 15.83
CA GLU A 79 2.52 18.00 14.36
C GLU A 79 3.43 19.05 13.68
N GLY A 80 3.56 20.24 14.28
CA GLY A 80 4.42 21.30 13.76
C GLY A 80 5.92 20.96 13.81
N ILE A 81 6.39 20.38 14.92
CA ILE A 81 7.80 19.97 15.08
C ILE A 81 8.11 18.78 14.17
N LEU A 82 7.13 17.91 13.94
CA LEU A 82 7.26 16.77 13.03
C LEU A 82 7.40 17.23 11.58
N CYS A 83 6.56 18.16 11.13
CA CYS A 83 6.64 18.73 9.78
C CYS A 83 7.98 19.43 9.55
N GLU A 84 8.47 20.23 10.50
CA GLU A 84 9.78 20.89 10.39
C GLU A 84 10.94 19.88 10.25
N LYS A 85 10.91 18.79 11.03
CA LYS A 85 11.93 17.73 10.94
C LYS A 85 11.87 17.00 9.60
N ILE A 86 10.68 16.74 9.09
CA ILE A 86 10.47 16.09 7.79
C ILE A 86 11.01 16.99 6.66
N HIS A 87 10.64 18.28 6.64
CA HIS A 87 11.12 19.21 5.61
C HIS A 87 12.62 19.52 5.73
N ALA A 88 13.20 19.47 6.93
CA ALA A 88 14.65 19.60 7.11
C ALA A 88 15.44 18.45 6.46
N ILE A 89 14.85 17.26 6.39
CA ILE A 89 15.47 16.07 5.79
C ILE A 89 15.15 15.96 4.30
N CYS A 90 13.89 16.23 3.93
CA CYS A 90 13.40 16.18 2.57
C CYS A 90 12.53 17.43 2.31
N PRO A 91 13.12 18.52 1.78
CA PRO A 91 12.38 19.76 1.53
C PRO A 91 11.15 19.56 0.65
N ASP A 92 11.25 18.68 -0.35
CA ASP A 92 10.19 18.33 -1.29
C ASP A 92 9.36 17.11 -0.86
N TYR A 93 9.31 16.82 0.45
CA TYR A 93 8.65 15.62 0.99
C TYR A 93 7.23 15.44 0.48
N GLU A 94 6.40 16.48 0.50
CA GLU A 94 5.00 16.39 0.06
C GLU A 94 4.87 15.98 -1.41
N ARG A 95 5.75 16.50 -2.27
CA ARG A 95 5.76 16.22 -3.71
C ARG A 95 6.19 14.77 -3.98
N PHE A 96 7.23 14.32 -3.28
CA PHE A 96 7.67 12.94 -3.32
C PHE A 96 6.65 11.99 -2.71
N HIS A 97 5.99 12.37 -1.62
CA HIS A 97 4.95 11.57 -0.99
C HIS A 97 3.75 11.42 -1.93
N ALA A 98 3.31 12.47 -2.61
CA ALA A 98 2.26 12.37 -3.63
C ALA A 98 2.62 11.39 -4.77
N ALA A 99 3.87 11.36 -5.21
CA ALA A 99 4.35 10.45 -6.26
C ALA A 99 4.59 9.01 -5.78
N TYR A 100 5.19 8.83 -4.60
CA TYR A 100 5.61 7.53 -4.05
C TYR A 100 4.55 6.85 -3.16
N SER A 101 3.64 7.60 -2.53
CA SER A 101 2.61 7.07 -1.61
C SER A 101 1.23 6.96 -2.24
N SER A 102 0.94 7.69 -3.33
CA SER A 102 -0.37 7.59 -3.98
C SER A 102 -0.54 6.23 -4.67
N ALA A 103 -1.78 5.76 -4.67
CA ALA A 103 -2.22 4.51 -5.29
C ALA A 103 -1.89 4.38 -6.80
N LEU A 104 -1.37 5.44 -7.45
CA LEU A 104 -0.79 5.41 -8.80
C LEU A 104 0.43 4.49 -8.92
N SER A 105 1.19 4.27 -7.84
CA SER A 105 2.27 3.25 -7.84
C SER A 105 1.73 1.80 -7.83
N LYS A 106 0.45 1.60 -7.50
CA LYS A 106 -0.17 0.27 -7.34
C LYS A 106 -1.14 -0.09 -8.48
N ASN A 107 -1.52 0.86 -9.33
CA ASN A 107 -2.35 0.62 -10.51
C ASN A 107 -2.04 1.68 -11.59
N PRO A 108 -1.11 1.41 -12.53
CA PRO A 108 -1.01 2.26 -13.71
C PRO A 108 -2.28 2.13 -14.57
N PRO A 109 -2.74 3.20 -15.24
CA PRO A 109 -3.72 3.06 -16.31
C PRO A 109 -3.11 2.15 -17.39
N GLU A 110 -3.92 1.19 -17.87
CA GLU A 110 -3.50 0.24 -18.89
C GLU A 110 -3.05 1.00 -20.14
N GLN A 111 -1.75 1.05 -20.36
CA GLN A 111 -1.22 1.43 -21.66
C GLN A 111 -1.50 0.26 -22.58
N SER A 112 -2.33 0.51 -23.60
CA SER A 112 -2.53 -0.38 -24.74
C SER A 112 -1.21 -0.53 -25.48
N ILE A 113 -0.39 -1.50 -25.07
CA ILE A 113 0.79 -1.91 -25.81
C ILE A 113 0.26 -2.76 -26.97
N GLU A 114 0.19 -2.15 -28.15
CA GLU A 114 0.04 -2.87 -29.41
C GLU A 114 1.27 -3.79 -29.55
N SER A 115 1.03 -5.08 -29.35
CA SER A 115 2.04 -6.12 -29.43
C SER A 115 2.51 -6.26 -30.87
N LEU A 116 3.64 -5.62 -31.22
CA LEU A 116 4.41 -6.03 -32.38
C LEU A 116 5.11 -7.35 -32.03
N GLU A 117 4.54 -8.44 -32.54
CA GLU A 117 5.27 -9.66 -32.80
C GLU A 117 6.35 -9.35 -33.85
N ASP A 118 7.61 -9.56 -33.50
CA ASP A 118 8.64 -9.85 -34.50
C ASP A 118 9.51 -10.99 -33.95
N GLU A 119 9.44 -12.10 -34.67
CA GLU A 119 10.31 -13.25 -34.55
C GLU A 119 11.77 -12.84 -34.85
N ALA A 120 12.68 -13.21 -33.96
CA ALA A 120 14.07 -13.44 -34.33
C ALA A 120 14.64 -14.50 -33.39
N GLU A 121 14.58 -15.74 -33.88
CA GLU A 121 15.59 -16.78 -33.63
C GLU A 121 16.98 -16.16 -33.81
N ASP A 122 17.84 -16.28 -32.79
CA ASP A 122 19.21 -16.79 -32.96
C ASP A 122 19.90 -16.94 -31.59
N THR A 123 20.24 -18.19 -31.31
CA THR A 123 21.25 -18.67 -30.37
C THR A 123 22.64 -18.12 -30.73
N ASP A 124 23.41 -17.62 -29.75
CA ASP A 124 24.79 -18.07 -29.50
C ASP A 124 25.38 -17.47 -28.21
N ASP A 125 26.31 -18.24 -27.65
CA ASP A 125 27.06 -18.09 -26.40
C ASP A 125 27.79 -16.74 -26.20
N SER A 126 27.81 -16.25 -24.95
CA SER A 126 29.08 -15.95 -24.29
C SER A 126 28.91 -15.77 -22.79
N ASP A 127 29.60 -16.64 -22.06
CA ASP A 127 30.05 -16.44 -20.71
C ASP A 127 30.80 -15.10 -20.60
N ASP A 128 30.38 -14.23 -19.69
CA ASP A 128 31.34 -13.43 -18.95
C ASP A 128 30.84 -13.19 -17.53
N ASP A 129 31.45 -13.99 -16.66
CA ASP A 129 31.52 -13.84 -15.22
C ASP A 129 32.04 -12.45 -14.86
N ASN A 130 31.28 -11.73 -14.04
CA ASN A 130 31.88 -10.81 -13.09
C ASN A 130 30.96 -10.68 -11.87
N GLY A 131 31.26 -11.51 -10.88
CA GLY A 131 30.76 -11.41 -9.52
C GLY A 131 31.24 -10.16 -8.77
N ILE A 132 30.90 -10.14 -7.47
CA ILE A 132 30.93 -9.05 -6.47
C ILE A 132 29.57 -8.32 -6.48
N ALA A 133 28.71 -8.34 -5.46
CA ALA A 133 28.77 -8.55 -4.01
C ALA A 133 27.29 -8.55 -3.55
N ASP A 134 26.83 -8.97 -2.38
CA ASP A 134 27.44 -9.41 -1.14
C ASP A 134 26.38 -10.30 -0.47
N ASN A 135 26.83 -11.47 -0.03
CA ASN A 135 26.11 -12.28 0.93
C ASN A 135 26.13 -11.53 2.28
N ILE A 136 24.97 -11.08 2.75
CA ILE A 136 24.72 -10.96 4.18
C ILE A 136 23.67 -12.03 4.49
N SER A 137 24.17 -13.24 4.73
CA SER A 137 23.46 -14.26 5.50
C SER A 137 23.73 -14.02 6.98
N GLU A 138 22.82 -14.53 7.81
CA GLU A 138 22.81 -14.55 9.28
C GLU A 138 22.36 -13.20 9.88
N ASP A 139 21.35 -13.16 10.74
CA ASP A 139 21.24 -14.00 11.93
C ASP A 139 19.78 -14.26 12.33
N MET A 140 19.58 -15.43 12.94
CA MET A 140 18.32 -15.91 13.45
C MET A 140 17.83 -15.03 14.60
N VAL A 141 16.71 -14.33 14.41
CA VAL A 141 15.91 -13.86 15.55
C VAL A 141 14.76 -14.84 15.72
N GLU A 142 15.03 -15.82 16.57
CA GLU A 142 14.05 -16.67 17.22
C GLU A 142 12.89 -15.79 17.72
N VAL A 143 11.71 -15.96 17.12
CA VAL A 143 10.49 -15.33 17.59
C VAL A 143 10.18 -15.90 18.97
N HIS A 144 10.65 -15.22 20.02
CA HIS A 144 10.21 -15.43 21.38
C HIS A 144 8.72 -15.10 21.46
N ARG A 145 7.91 -16.14 21.23
CA ARG A 145 6.51 -16.20 21.61
C ARG A 145 6.44 -16.03 23.13
N PRO A 146 5.71 -15.04 23.67
CA PRO A 146 5.47 -15.01 25.11
C PRO A 146 4.57 -16.20 25.45
N THR A 147 5.16 -17.27 25.98
CA THR A 147 4.46 -18.27 26.77
C THR A 147 3.90 -17.56 27.99
N VAL A 148 2.58 -17.39 27.99
CA VAL A 148 1.84 -17.08 29.20
C VAL A 148 1.79 -18.38 29.99
N ASP A 149 2.64 -18.51 31.01
CA ASP A 149 2.30 -19.17 32.28
C ASP A 149 3.39 -18.95 33.34
N ASP A 150 2.91 -18.77 34.57
CA ASP A 150 3.59 -18.77 35.87
C ASP A 150 4.48 -17.58 36.29
N VAL A 151 3.80 -16.53 36.78
CA VAL A 151 4.16 -15.94 38.09
C VAL A 151 3.05 -16.30 39.08
N ARG A 152 3.26 -17.44 39.75
CA ARG A 152 2.48 -17.89 40.89
C ARG A 152 3.29 -17.59 42.15
N SER A 153 2.79 -16.68 42.98
CA SER A 153 2.99 -16.57 44.43
C SER A 153 2.27 -15.29 44.88
N ASN A 154 1.46 -15.20 45.92
CA ASN A 154 1.04 -16.11 46.96
C ASN A 154 -0.11 -15.39 47.69
N THR A 155 -1.30 -15.98 47.79
CA THR A 155 -2.13 -15.85 49.00
C THR A 155 -3.04 -17.05 49.06
N GLY A 156 -2.55 -18.09 49.74
CA GLY A 156 -3.28 -19.31 50.00
C GLY A 156 -4.47 -19.10 50.94
N GLU A 157 -5.57 -19.77 50.61
CA GLU A 157 -6.45 -20.35 51.60
C GLU A 157 -5.66 -21.26 52.54
N LEU A 158 -5.70 -21.01 53.84
CA LEU A 158 -5.79 -22.08 54.85
C LEU A 158 -6.07 -21.53 56.26
N GLU A 159 -6.97 -22.25 56.93
CA GLU A 159 -7.16 -22.39 58.39
C GLU A 159 -8.03 -21.36 59.12
N ARG A 160 -9.27 -21.71 59.48
CA ARG A 160 -9.72 -22.63 60.57
C ARG A 160 -9.53 -22.09 62.01
N LYS A 161 -10.69 -21.94 62.65
CA LYS A 161 -11.03 -22.34 64.03
C LYS A 161 -10.44 -21.58 65.23
N ARG A 162 -11.38 -20.92 65.92
CA ARG A 162 -11.71 -21.04 67.36
C ARG A 162 -10.65 -20.67 68.41
N ARG A 163 -10.98 -19.63 69.20
CA ARG A 163 -10.87 -19.58 70.69
C ARG A 163 -11.75 -18.41 71.19
N ARG A 164 -12.97 -18.69 71.67
CA ARG A 164 -13.42 -18.79 73.08
C ARG A 164 -13.25 -17.52 73.95
N ARG A 165 -14.42 -16.92 74.25
CA ARG A 165 -14.91 -16.26 75.49
C ARG A 165 -13.89 -15.67 76.47
N ASN A 166 -14.10 -14.39 76.83
CA ASN A 166 -14.37 -14.05 78.22
C ASN A 166 -15.19 -12.75 78.39
N ASN A 167 -16.11 -12.84 79.34
CA ASN A 167 -17.00 -11.79 79.82
C ASN A 167 -16.25 -10.60 80.40
N ARG A 168 -16.82 -9.39 80.24
CA ARG A 168 -17.01 -8.46 81.36
C ARG A 168 -18.18 -7.52 81.10
N ARG A 169 -19.17 -7.63 82.00
CA ARG A 169 -20.26 -6.68 82.23
C ARG A 169 -19.70 -5.27 82.50
N THR A 170 -20.33 -4.27 81.91
CA THR A 170 -20.54 -2.96 82.53
C THR A 170 -22.02 -2.57 82.30
N PRO A 171 -22.74 -2.11 83.34
CA PRO A 171 -24.18 -1.91 83.27
C PRO A 171 -24.54 -0.50 82.77
N TYR A 172 -25.69 -0.41 82.10
CA TYR A 172 -26.59 0.75 82.04
C TYR A 172 -25.95 2.16 82.06
N LEU A 173 -25.88 2.77 80.88
CA LEU A 173 -26.27 4.17 80.70
C LEU A 173 -27.17 4.24 79.47
N SER A 174 -28.47 4.16 79.76
CA SER A 174 -29.55 4.55 78.88
C SER A 174 -29.42 6.03 78.54
N ILE A 175 -29.06 6.34 77.30
CA ILE A 175 -29.53 7.54 76.62
C ILE A 175 -29.95 7.06 75.24
N ASP A 176 -31.24 7.11 74.96
CA ASP A 176 -31.80 7.06 73.61
C ASP A 176 -31.14 8.18 72.79
N THR A 177 -30.02 7.90 72.15
CA THR A 177 -29.57 8.70 71.02
C THR A 177 -30.48 8.33 69.87
N ILE A 178 -31.62 9.02 69.81
CA ILE A 178 -32.31 9.29 68.55
C ILE A 178 -31.22 9.68 67.56
N PRO A 179 -30.99 8.96 66.46
CA PRO A 179 -30.04 9.41 65.47
C PRO A 179 -30.64 10.69 64.89
N ARG A 180 -30.17 11.83 65.39
CA ARG A 180 -30.30 13.11 64.71
C ARG A 180 -29.42 13.00 63.47
N PHE A 181 -29.93 12.33 62.44
CA PHE A 181 -29.46 12.57 61.10
C PHE A 181 -29.67 14.05 60.86
N SER A 182 -28.58 14.81 60.88
CA SER A 182 -28.59 16.21 60.49
C SER A 182 -29.27 16.28 59.13
N THR A 183 -30.27 17.15 58.99
CA THR A 183 -30.95 17.39 57.71
C THR A 183 -29.94 17.66 56.59
N ALA A 184 -28.78 18.26 56.92
CA ALA A 184 -27.67 18.45 55.99
C ALA A 184 -27.09 17.12 55.46
N ALA A 185 -26.92 16.09 56.31
CA ALA A 185 -26.37 14.80 55.88
C ALA A 185 -27.33 14.00 54.98
N MET A 186 -28.65 14.14 55.18
CA MET A 186 -29.65 13.57 54.27
C MET A 186 -29.70 14.33 52.93
N ILE A 187 -29.54 15.66 52.96
CA ILE A 187 -29.47 16.49 51.75
C ILE A 187 -28.19 16.16 50.94
N GLU A 188 -27.04 16.02 51.59
CA GLU A 188 -25.79 15.63 50.93
C GLU A 188 -25.87 14.21 50.33
N SER A 189 -26.47 13.25 51.03
CA SER A 189 -26.68 11.89 50.53
C SER A 189 -27.60 11.85 49.30
N THR A 190 -28.66 12.66 49.28
CA THR A 190 -29.57 12.74 48.14
C THR A 190 -28.95 13.44 46.93
N ILE A 191 -28.16 14.50 47.15
CA ILE A 191 -27.41 15.17 46.08
C ILE A 191 -26.35 14.22 45.48
N THR A 192 -25.59 13.53 46.32
CA THR A 192 -24.56 12.59 45.85
C THR A 192 -25.16 11.39 45.10
N ALA A 193 -26.30 10.86 45.55
CA ALA A 193 -27.04 9.82 44.81
C ALA A 193 -27.53 10.33 43.44
N ALA A 194 -28.08 11.54 43.37
CA ALA A 194 -28.53 12.14 42.11
C ALA A 194 -27.37 12.40 41.13
N VAL A 195 -26.22 12.87 41.63
CA VAL A 195 -25.00 13.04 40.82
C VAL A 195 -24.47 11.69 40.31
N ALA A 196 -24.48 10.65 41.16
CA ALA A 196 -24.09 9.30 40.74
C ALA A 196 -25.03 8.73 39.67
N GLU A 197 -26.35 8.91 39.82
CA GLU A 197 -27.33 8.48 38.82
C GLU A 197 -27.18 9.21 37.48
N SER A 198 -26.97 10.53 37.50
CA SER A 198 -26.74 11.31 36.28
C SER A 198 -25.46 10.88 35.55
N SER A 199 -24.39 10.62 36.31
CA SER A 199 -23.12 10.11 35.78
C SER A 199 -23.28 8.72 35.16
N LEU A 200 -24.04 7.83 35.80
CA LEU A 200 -24.34 6.50 35.26
C LEU A 200 -25.17 6.54 33.97
N ARG A 201 -26.10 7.50 33.83
CA ARG A 201 -26.85 7.72 32.59
C ARG A 201 -25.92 8.17 31.47
N TYR A 202 -25.05 9.15 31.73
CA TYR A 202 -24.08 9.63 30.76
C TYR A 202 -23.11 8.52 30.30
N ILE A 203 -22.62 7.68 31.22
CA ILE A 203 -21.77 6.53 30.87
C ILE A 203 -22.52 5.50 30.02
N LYS A 204 -23.81 5.26 30.28
CA LYS A 204 -24.63 4.34 29.48
C LYS A 204 -24.87 4.86 28.07
N GLU A 205 -25.17 6.15 27.94
CA GLU A 205 -25.39 6.83 26.67
C GLU A 205 -24.11 6.85 25.83
N ALA A 206 -22.98 7.23 26.42
CA ALA A 206 -21.68 7.19 25.76
C ALA A 206 -21.30 5.78 25.26
N ARG A 207 -21.66 4.72 26.02
CA ARG A 207 -21.46 3.33 25.59
C ARG A 207 -22.39 2.92 24.46
N GLN A 208 -23.62 3.44 24.41
CA GLN A 208 -24.55 3.19 23.31
C GLN A 208 -24.08 3.88 22.03
N ASP A 209 -23.64 5.13 22.13
CA ASP A 209 -23.06 5.88 21.01
C ASP A 209 -21.82 5.19 20.46
N LEU A 210 -20.94 4.70 21.33
CA LEU A 210 -19.73 3.97 20.90
C LEU A 210 -20.10 2.70 20.11
N ARG A 211 -21.06 1.91 20.62
CA ARG A 211 -21.56 0.71 19.92
C ARG A 211 -22.22 1.04 18.59
N GLN A 212 -22.89 2.19 18.49
CA GLN A 212 -23.51 2.63 17.26
C GLN A 212 -22.47 3.04 16.22
N ARG A 213 -21.45 3.81 16.63
CA ARG A 213 -20.31 4.15 15.77
C ARG A 213 -19.54 2.92 15.30
N GLU A 214 -19.34 1.93 16.17
CA GLU A 214 -18.73 0.65 15.79
C GLU A 214 -19.55 -0.06 14.72
N LYS A 215 -20.88 -0.17 14.91
CA LYS A 215 -21.78 -0.78 13.91
C LYS A 215 -21.72 -0.05 12.57
N GLU A 216 -21.75 1.27 12.58
CA GLU A 216 -21.63 2.08 11.36
C GLU A 216 -20.27 1.90 10.69
N SER A 217 -19.19 1.79 11.47
CA SER A 217 -17.85 1.48 10.94
C SER A 217 -17.80 0.13 10.24
N TYR A 218 -18.34 -0.92 10.87
CA TYR A 218 -18.41 -2.26 10.27
C TYR A 218 -19.27 -2.28 9.01
N GLN A 219 -20.40 -1.54 8.99
CA GLN A 219 -21.24 -1.43 7.80
C GLN A 219 -20.51 -0.73 6.64
N ARG A 220 -19.79 0.36 6.92
CA ARG A 220 -18.99 1.05 5.90
C ARG A 220 -17.86 0.17 5.36
N MET A 221 -17.19 -0.58 6.22
CA MET A 221 -16.16 -1.55 5.82
C MET A 221 -16.75 -2.63 4.90
N ALA A 222 -17.86 -3.24 5.28
CA ALA A 222 -18.52 -4.27 4.48
C ALA A 222 -19.04 -3.74 3.14
N GLU A 223 -19.57 -2.51 3.11
CA GLU A 223 -20.02 -1.88 1.88
C GLU A 223 -18.84 -1.52 0.96
N ASN A 224 -17.73 -1.03 1.52
CA ASN A 224 -16.51 -0.76 0.75
C ASN A 224 -15.91 -2.05 0.18
N GLU A 225 -15.89 -3.14 0.94
CA GLU A 225 -15.45 -4.45 0.47
C GLU A 225 -16.35 -4.97 -0.65
N ARG A 226 -17.66 -4.82 -0.52
CA ARG A 226 -18.62 -5.18 -1.59
C ARG A 226 -18.38 -4.36 -2.86
N ARG A 227 -18.20 -3.04 -2.73
CA ARG A 227 -17.89 -2.16 -3.87
C ARG A 227 -16.55 -2.51 -4.52
N HIS A 228 -15.56 -2.89 -3.73
CA HIS A 228 -14.28 -3.33 -4.24
C HIS A 228 -14.43 -4.64 -5.03
N GLN A 229 -15.18 -5.60 -4.51
CA GLN A 229 -15.47 -6.85 -5.20
C GLN A 229 -16.23 -6.62 -6.51
N GLU A 230 -17.28 -5.78 -6.50
CA GLU A 230 -18.03 -5.40 -7.71
C GLU A 230 -17.12 -4.76 -8.78
N MET A 231 -16.14 -3.96 -8.36
CA MET A 231 -15.16 -3.36 -9.27
C MET A 231 -14.21 -4.40 -9.88
N LEU A 232 -13.73 -5.36 -9.07
CA LEU A 232 -12.89 -6.46 -9.55
C LEU A 232 -13.65 -7.36 -10.54
N ASP A 233 -14.89 -7.71 -10.21
CA ASP A 233 -15.74 -8.55 -11.06
C ASP A 233 -16.01 -7.85 -12.40
N ARG A 234 -16.28 -6.54 -12.38
CA ARG A 234 -16.45 -5.74 -13.58
C ARG A 234 -15.19 -5.71 -14.45
N ARG A 235 -14.01 -5.49 -13.84
CA ARG A 235 -12.74 -5.47 -14.58
C ARG A 235 -12.43 -6.83 -15.20
N MET A 236 -12.73 -7.92 -14.48
CA MET A 236 -12.59 -9.27 -15.00
C MET A 236 -13.52 -9.51 -16.19
N GLN A 237 -14.76 -9.03 -16.13
CA GLN A 237 -15.70 -9.14 -17.25
C GLN A 237 -15.22 -8.34 -18.48
N GLU A 238 -14.76 -7.11 -18.28
CA GLU A 238 -14.20 -6.27 -19.35
C GLU A 238 -13.01 -6.97 -20.02
N PHE A 239 -12.10 -7.55 -19.24
CA PHE A 239 -10.97 -8.34 -19.75
C PHE A 239 -11.41 -9.57 -20.56
N LEU A 240 -12.44 -10.29 -20.11
CA LEU A 240 -12.97 -11.44 -20.84
C LEU A 240 -13.62 -11.04 -22.17
N GLU A 241 -14.33 -9.91 -22.19
CA GLU A 241 -14.93 -9.36 -23.41
C GLU A 241 -13.85 -8.89 -24.41
N GLU A 242 -12.80 -8.23 -23.93
CA GLU A 242 -11.66 -7.83 -24.78
C GLU A 242 -10.92 -9.05 -25.34
N LYS A 243 -10.67 -10.07 -24.52
CA LYS A 243 -10.07 -11.32 -24.97
C LYS A 243 -10.92 -12.00 -26.04
N ALA A 244 -12.25 -11.98 -25.91
CA ALA A 244 -13.16 -12.52 -26.91
C ALA A 244 -13.09 -11.71 -28.23
N LYS A 245 -13.06 -10.37 -28.16
CA LYS A 245 -12.90 -9.50 -29.33
C LYS A 245 -11.55 -9.74 -30.02
N PHE A 246 -10.48 -9.87 -29.26
CA PHE A 246 -9.15 -10.15 -29.79
C PHE A 246 -9.11 -11.47 -30.55
N LYS A 247 -9.68 -12.53 -29.95
CA LYS A 247 -9.78 -13.84 -30.60
C LYS A 247 -10.60 -13.78 -31.90
N ALA A 248 -11.72 -13.05 -31.91
CA ALA A 248 -12.53 -12.90 -33.11
C ALA A 248 -11.77 -12.16 -34.24
N LYS A 249 -10.99 -11.12 -33.90
CA LYS A 249 -10.12 -10.43 -34.86
C LYS A 249 -9.02 -11.35 -35.39
N GLN A 250 -8.41 -12.16 -34.54
CA GLN A 250 -7.41 -13.14 -34.96
C GLN A 250 -7.99 -14.13 -35.98
N GLU A 251 -9.18 -14.68 -35.72
CA GLU A 251 -9.87 -15.57 -36.66
C GLU A 251 -10.22 -14.86 -37.99
N GLU A 252 -10.49 -13.56 -37.96
CA GLU A 252 -10.72 -12.76 -39.17
C GLU A 252 -9.43 -12.55 -39.97
N PHE A 253 -8.31 -12.22 -39.29
CA PHE A 253 -7.00 -12.11 -39.94
C PHE A 253 -6.55 -13.42 -40.56
N GLU A 254 -6.78 -14.56 -39.90
CA GLU A 254 -6.48 -15.87 -40.46
C GLU A 254 -7.28 -16.14 -41.74
N LYS A 255 -8.58 -15.81 -41.76
CA LYS A 255 -9.41 -15.93 -42.97
C LYS A 255 -8.89 -15.04 -44.11
N ILE A 256 -8.48 -13.81 -43.81
CA ILE A 256 -7.91 -12.89 -44.80
C ILE A 256 -6.59 -13.42 -45.35
N ARG A 257 -5.70 -13.89 -44.47
CA ARG A 257 -4.42 -14.50 -44.85
C ARG A 257 -4.65 -15.69 -45.79
N ASP A 258 -5.53 -16.61 -45.42
CA ASP A 258 -5.79 -17.82 -46.21
C ASP A 258 -6.40 -17.46 -47.58
N ARG A 259 -7.28 -16.45 -47.62
CA ARG A 259 -7.79 -15.90 -48.88
C ARG A 259 -6.67 -15.34 -49.76
N LEU A 260 -5.79 -14.50 -49.20
CA LEU A 260 -4.67 -13.92 -49.95
C LEU A 260 -3.70 -15.00 -50.46
N ILE A 261 -3.44 -16.04 -49.67
CA ILE A 261 -2.60 -17.18 -50.09
C ILE A 261 -3.24 -17.89 -51.30
N THR A 262 -4.55 -18.16 -51.26
CA THR A 262 -5.25 -18.82 -52.36
C THR A 262 -5.31 -17.95 -53.63
N GLU A 263 -5.57 -16.65 -53.49
CA GLU A 263 -5.55 -15.69 -54.61
C GLU A 263 -4.14 -15.58 -55.22
N ASN A 264 -3.09 -15.50 -54.40
CA ASN A 264 -1.70 -15.50 -54.90
C ASN A 264 -1.35 -16.80 -55.63
N ALA A 265 -1.78 -17.95 -55.11
CA ALA A 265 -1.56 -19.24 -55.77
C ALA A 265 -2.29 -19.31 -57.12
N ALA A 266 -3.51 -18.77 -57.22
CA ALA A 266 -4.25 -18.69 -58.47
C ALA A 266 -3.55 -17.76 -59.49
N MET A 267 -3.11 -16.57 -59.07
CA MET A 267 -2.37 -15.65 -59.93
C MET A 267 -1.06 -16.25 -60.43
N LYS A 268 -0.30 -16.96 -59.58
CA LYS A 268 0.91 -17.67 -59.99
C LYS A 268 0.62 -18.71 -61.08
N ARG A 269 -0.44 -19.51 -60.93
CA ARG A 269 -0.85 -20.47 -61.96
C ARG A 269 -1.25 -19.79 -63.27
N GLU A 270 -1.99 -18.68 -63.22
CA GLU A 270 -2.35 -17.93 -64.43
C GLU A 270 -1.12 -17.38 -65.15
N LEU A 271 -0.13 -16.87 -64.41
CA LEU A 271 1.13 -16.40 -64.98
C LEU A 271 1.92 -17.55 -65.62
N GLU A 272 2.00 -18.70 -64.97
CA GLU A 272 2.64 -19.90 -65.54
C GLU A 272 1.98 -20.33 -66.86
N ILE A 273 0.66 -20.32 -66.94
CA ILE A 273 -0.07 -20.64 -68.19
C ILE A 273 0.23 -19.62 -69.29
N ARG A 274 0.27 -18.32 -68.97
CA ARG A 274 0.54 -17.26 -69.95
C ARG A 274 1.99 -17.24 -70.44
N LEU A 275 2.92 -17.66 -69.59
CA LEU A 275 4.35 -17.75 -69.90
C LEU A 275 4.76 -19.11 -70.50
N ALA A 276 3.82 -20.06 -70.60
CA ALA A 276 4.09 -21.35 -71.21
C ALA A 276 4.52 -21.16 -72.68
N PRO A 277 5.69 -21.70 -73.08
CA PRO A 277 6.22 -21.51 -74.42
C PRO A 277 5.27 -22.11 -75.46
N ILE A 278 4.90 -21.30 -76.46
CA ILE A 278 4.12 -21.76 -77.61
C ILE A 278 4.97 -22.82 -78.32
N PRO A 279 4.47 -24.06 -78.51
CA PRO A 279 5.22 -25.08 -79.23
C PRO A 279 5.44 -24.60 -80.66
N LEU A 280 6.69 -24.31 -81.01
CA LEU A 280 7.14 -24.10 -82.38
C LEU A 280 6.88 -25.41 -83.14
N GLN A 281 5.83 -25.44 -83.95
CA GLN A 281 5.63 -26.50 -84.93
C GLN A 281 6.71 -26.34 -86.00
N VAL A 282 7.67 -27.27 -86.01
CA VAL A 282 8.63 -27.51 -87.10
C VAL A 282 8.20 -28.76 -87.83
#